data_AF-A0AAD6WUR1-F1
#
_entry.id   AF-A0AAD6WUR1-F1
#
_cell.length_a   1.000
_cell.length_b   1.000
_cell.length_c   1.000
_cell.angle_alpha   90.00
_cell.angle_beta   90.00
_cell.angle_gamma   90.00
#
_symmetry.space_group_name_H-M   'P 1'
#
loop_
_entity.id
_entity.type
_entity.pdbx_description
1 polymer ?
#
loop_
_entity_poly.entity_id
_entity_poly.type
_entity_poly.pdbx_seq_one_letter_code
_entity_poly.pdbx_strand_id
1 'polypeptide(L)'
;MAIPIPWLFMVDQSSQMAGSPHPFPWYLLSSNGICIRSRTADRSTDFGGAFGIRRRLSEPRTPSAFIVFSAQNIALPFFASCDVSLDPQSPHPVLTMGGKSQKKRQCIRNAAYEREGRRLRHRAAVVANRFYCIPEMFGRELLPHCTLETVMVLSLISHYARNLIRAFFLANQRTLLEPFVEETNLNAFYDVLESSLSGMAGSFASSLLTPPYYTALTTDLNIFTPYGNLFIWRDFFDRLALVPVKKQTGVDRRYFHTTSNHIVYHAKTADFTISITESNDNSLFTPLIGATTTLNTTLCTAARFYSLYASLLSQRRALEAWFPTPVRKAVAIGKRRYRSSFSTASWERPCGIHCPILWRHIRGLEKVGIFTWGGYKGQHGDFSEVGIPFSDTDLKWRLGDTCSNENCPWRHGNYFAIPTE
;
A
#
# COMPACT_ATOMS: atom_id res chain seq x y z
N MET A 1 5.10 34.29 -38.30
CA MET A 1 3.73 33.80 -38.02
C MET A 1 3.71 33.34 -36.58
N ALA A 2 3.13 34.15 -35.70
CA ALA A 2 3.10 33.95 -34.26
C ALA A 2 1.64 33.79 -33.82
N ILE A 3 1.36 32.75 -33.04
CA ILE A 3 0.05 32.47 -32.45
C ILE A 3 0.09 32.96 -30.99
N PRO A 4 -0.89 33.76 -30.51
CA PRO A 4 -0.86 34.28 -29.15
C PRO A 4 -1.45 33.28 -28.14
N ILE A 5 -0.80 33.17 -26.98
CA ILE A 5 -1.28 32.44 -25.80
C ILE A 5 -1.89 33.48 -24.84
N PRO A 6 -3.12 33.31 -24.35
CA PRO A 6 -3.73 34.29 -23.45
C PRO A 6 -3.22 34.10 -22.02
N TRP A 7 -2.85 35.24 -21.43
CA TRP A 7 -2.48 35.41 -20.03
C TRP A 7 -3.72 35.29 -19.14
N LEU A 8 -3.64 34.52 -18.07
CA LEU A 8 -4.62 34.55 -16.98
C LEU A 8 -3.96 35.21 -15.76
N PHE A 9 -4.43 36.41 -15.41
CA PHE A 9 -4.09 37.11 -14.18
C PHE A 9 -4.73 36.37 -12.99
N MET A 10 -3.93 36.05 -11.96
CA MET A 10 -4.46 35.86 -10.60
C MET A 10 -4.29 37.17 -9.84
N VAL A 11 -5.43 37.74 -9.46
CA VAL A 11 -5.53 38.86 -8.54
C VAL A 11 -5.43 38.33 -7.12
N ASP A 12 -4.52 38.93 -6.36
CA ASP A 12 -4.37 38.81 -4.92
C ASP A 12 -5.51 39.57 -4.23
N GLN A 13 -6.25 38.89 -3.34
CA GLN A 13 -7.05 39.56 -2.32
C GLN A 13 -6.99 38.78 -1.01
N SER A 14 -6.22 39.35 -0.09
CA SER A 14 -6.26 39.08 1.33
C SER A 14 -7.27 40.00 2.02
N SER A 15 -7.96 39.44 3.01
CA SER A 15 -8.66 40.06 4.16
C SER A 15 -10.05 40.73 3.93
N GLN A 16 -11.12 40.17 4.52
CA GLN A 16 -11.70 40.60 5.81
C GLN A 16 -13.11 40.01 6.11
N MET A 17 -13.31 39.67 7.40
CA MET A 17 -14.54 39.75 8.23
C MET A 17 -15.70 38.72 8.11
N ALA A 18 -15.83 37.96 9.20
CA ALA A 18 -17.02 37.60 10.01
C ALA A 18 -18.44 37.49 9.39
N GLY A 19 -19.10 36.34 9.62
CA GLY A 19 -20.55 36.19 9.50
C GLY A 19 -21.00 34.72 9.59
N SER A 20 -21.88 34.41 10.53
CA SER A 20 -22.39 33.09 10.95
C SER A 20 -23.35 32.40 9.93
N PRO A 21 -23.80 31.15 10.17
CA PRO A 21 -23.97 30.15 9.13
C PRO A 21 -25.41 30.01 8.61
N HIS A 22 -25.56 29.63 7.35
CA HIS A 22 -26.70 28.84 6.89
C HIS A 22 -26.27 27.70 5.97
N PRO A 23 -26.97 26.55 6.04
CA PRO A 23 -26.51 25.30 5.47
C PRO A 23 -26.94 25.18 4.01
N PHE A 24 -25.99 24.96 3.11
CA PHE A 24 -26.27 24.37 1.81
C PHE A 24 -25.83 22.89 1.81
N PRO A 25 -26.63 22.00 1.22
CA PRO A 25 -26.49 20.57 1.38
C PRO A 25 -25.32 20.06 0.55
N TRP A 26 -24.40 19.37 1.21
CA TRP A 26 -23.42 18.53 0.52
C TRP A 26 -24.16 17.33 -0.05
N TYR A 27 -24.11 17.18 -1.37
CA TYR A 27 -24.39 15.91 -2.02
C TYR A 27 -23.31 14.91 -1.61
N LEU A 28 -23.69 13.98 -0.73
CA LEU A 28 -22.98 12.73 -0.52
C LEU A 28 -23.03 11.94 -1.84
N LEU A 29 -21.94 11.98 -2.60
CA LEU A 29 -21.64 10.92 -3.57
C LEU A 29 -21.32 9.67 -2.76
N SER A 30 -22.35 8.87 -2.46
CA SER A 30 -22.18 7.54 -1.90
C SER A 30 -21.38 6.71 -2.92
N SER A 31 -20.20 6.28 -2.53
CA SER A 31 -19.43 5.30 -3.28
C SER A 31 -20.18 3.96 -3.25
N ASN A 32 -20.93 3.70 -4.31
CA ASN A 32 -21.46 2.42 -4.80
C ASN A 32 -21.27 1.20 -3.88
N GLY A 33 -22.17 1.06 -2.91
CA GLY A 33 -22.61 -0.23 -2.41
C GLY A 33 -23.88 -0.62 -3.17
N ILE A 34 -23.83 -1.67 -3.99
CA ILE A 34 -25.03 -2.21 -4.64
C ILE A 34 -25.86 -2.88 -3.54
N CYS A 35 -27.02 -2.29 -3.24
CA CYS A 35 -28.02 -2.85 -2.34
C CYS A 35 -28.98 -3.72 -3.17
N ILE A 36 -28.87 -5.05 -3.06
CA ILE A 36 -29.85 -5.97 -3.68
C ILE A 36 -30.97 -6.20 -2.67
N ARG A 37 -32.13 -5.60 -2.94
CA ARG A 37 -33.37 -5.82 -2.18
C ARG A 37 -33.92 -7.20 -2.53
N SER A 38 -33.92 -8.11 -1.55
CA SER A 38 -34.63 -9.39 -1.63
C SER A 38 -36.12 -9.15 -1.79
N ARG A 39 -36.70 -9.53 -2.93
CA ARG A 39 -38.16 -9.55 -3.15
C ARG A 39 -38.69 -10.90 -2.67
N THR A 40 -39.25 -10.93 -1.46
CA THR A 40 -40.15 -12.00 -1.03
C THR A 40 -41.42 -11.93 -1.86
N ALA A 41 -41.87 -13.09 -2.32
CA ALA A 41 -43.09 -13.27 -3.08
C ALA A 41 -44.32 -12.93 -2.22
N ASP A 42 -45.24 -12.15 -2.79
CA ASP A 42 -46.64 -12.20 -2.37
C ASP A 42 -47.52 -12.31 -3.63
N ARG A 43 -48.44 -13.27 -3.54
CA ARG A 43 -49.53 -13.54 -4.49
C ARG A 43 -50.69 -12.61 -4.14
N SER A 44 -51.29 -11.96 -5.14
CA SER A 44 -52.76 -11.96 -5.33
C SER A 44 -53.22 -11.07 -6.51
N THR A 45 -54.07 -11.68 -7.34
CA THR A 45 -55.26 -11.15 -8.06
C THR A 45 -55.13 -10.10 -9.17
N ASP A 46 -55.38 -10.60 -10.40
CA ASP A 46 -56.30 -10.14 -11.47
C ASP A 46 -56.71 -8.66 -11.58
N PHE A 47 -56.50 -8.07 -12.77
CA PHE A 47 -57.59 -7.75 -13.73
C PHE A 47 -57.06 -7.16 -15.06
N GLY A 48 -57.55 -7.72 -16.18
CA GLY A 48 -58.00 -7.08 -17.43
C GLY A 48 -57.13 -6.05 -18.18
N GLY A 49 -56.78 -6.38 -19.43
CA GLY A 49 -56.41 -5.36 -20.44
C GLY A 49 -55.78 -5.94 -21.71
N ALA A 50 -56.61 -6.34 -22.67
CA ALA A 50 -56.19 -6.74 -24.02
C ALA A 50 -55.89 -5.51 -24.89
N PHE A 51 -54.82 -5.57 -25.71
CA PHE A 51 -54.77 -5.22 -27.15
C PHE A 51 -53.33 -5.26 -27.69
N GLY A 52 -53.15 -5.77 -28.92
CA GLY A 52 -52.13 -5.23 -29.85
C GLY A 52 -50.92 -6.09 -30.26
N ILE A 53 -51.16 -6.99 -31.21
CA ILE A 53 -50.25 -7.73 -32.11
C ILE A 53 -49.03 -6.94 -32.65
N ARG A 54 -47.80 -7.50 -32.64
CA ARG A 54 -46.97 -7.90 -33.84
C ARG A 54 -45.58 -8.46 -33.47
N ARG A 55 -45.21 -9.57 -34.15
CA ARG A 55 -43.89 -10.25 -34.13
C ARG A 55 -42.75 -9.36 -34.62
N ARG A 56 -41.55 -9.49 -34.02
CA ARG A 56 -40.26 -9.57 -34.74
C ARG A 56 -39.26 -10.47 -34.00
N LEU A 57 -38.56 -11.25 -34.81
CA LEU A 57 -37.54 -12.27 -34.50
C LEU A 57 -36.28 -11.61 -33.88
N SER A 58 -35.78 -12.15 -32.78
CA SER A 58 -34.52 -12.93 -32.67
C SER A 58 -33.25 -12.10 -32.45
N GLU A 59 -32.76 -12.07 -31.22
CA GLU A 59 -31.33 -11.93 -30.90
C GLU A 59 -30.97 -12.81 -29.68
N PRO A 60 -29.81 -13.48 -29.67
CA PRO A 60 -29.39 -14.29 -28.54
C PRO A 60 -28.89 -13.38 -27.41
N ARG A 61 -29.53 -13.46 -26.25
CA ARG A 61 -29.03 -12.85 -25.02
C ARG A 61 -27.76 -13.58 -24.58
N THR A 62 -26.62 -12.91 -24.68
CA THR A 62 -25.42 -13.29 -23.92
C THR A 62 -25.67 -13.01 -22.43
N PRO A 63 -25.43 -13.98 -21.52
CA PRO A 63 -25.47 -13.69 -20.10
C PRO A 63 -24.14 -13.06 -19.68
N SER A 64 -24.12 -11.74 -19.53
CA SER A 64 -23.05 -11.03 -18.84
C SER A 64 -23.10 -11.34 -17.35
N ALA A 65 -22.44 -12.42 -16.92
CA ALA A 65 -22.21 -12.71 -15.51
C ALA A 65 -21.04 -11.84 -15.01
N PHE A 66 -21.35 -10.72 -14.35
CA PHE A 66 -20.36 -9.98 -13.58
C PHE A 66 -20.14 -10.69 -12.25
N ILE A 67 -18.96 -11.31 -12.09
CA ILE A 67 -18.50 -11.85 -10.80
C ILE A 67 -17.71 -10.74 -10.10
N VAL A 68 -18.30 -10.16 -9.07
CA VAL A 68 -17.61 -9.20 -8.18
C VAL A 68 -16.78 -10.00 -7.18
N PHE A 69 -15.46 -9.96 -7.34
CA PHE A 69 -14.53 -10.48 -6.34
C PHE A 69 -14.16 -9.36 -5.36
N SER A 70 -14.57 -9.50 -4.10
CA SER A 70 -13.92 -8.78 -3.01
C SER A 70 -12.59 -9.49 -2.70
N ALA A 71 -11.48 -8.76 -2.73
CA ALA A 71 -10.16 -9.29 -2.38
C ALA A 71 -10.12 -9.95 -0.99
N GLN A 72 -11.00 -9.52 -0.06
CA GLN A 72 -11.13 -10.13 1.27
C GLN A 72 -11.66 -11.58 1.24
N ASN A 73 -12.41 -11.96 0.21
CA ASN A 73 -12.99 -13.32 0.09
C ASN A 73 -12.10 -14.32 -0.66
N ILE A 74 -11.00 -13.86 -1.29
CA ILE A 74 -10.11 -14.74 -2.08
C ILE A 74 -8.96 -15.30 -1.23
N ALA A 75 -8.54 -14.60 -0.17
CA ALA A 75 -7.41 -15.01 0.67
C ALA A 75 -7.76 -15.99 1.83
N LEU A 76 -9.04 -16.24 2.11
CA LEU A 76 -9.48 -16.90 3.35
C LEU A 76 -10.08 -18.32 3.26
N PRO A 77 -9.68 -19.27 2.38
CA PRO A 77 -10.05 -20.67 2.63
C PRO A 77 -9.05 -21.41 3.55
N PHE A 78 -7.91 -20.81 3.94
CA PHE A 78 -6.85 -21.54 4.67
C PHE A 78 -6.79 -21.34 6.18
N PHE A 79 -7.46 -20.33 6.74
CA PHE A 79 -7.49 -20.10 8.20
C PHE A 79 -8.92 -19.79 8.65
N ALA A 80 -9.71 -20.83 8.87
CA ALA A 80 -10.90 -20.76 9.70
C ALA A 80 -10.78 -21.83 10.79
N SER A 81 -10.22 -21.45 11.94
CA SER A 81 -10.40 -22.20 13.18
C SER A 81 -11.85 -22.06 13.61
N CYS A 82 -12.47 -23.18 14.00
CA CYS A 82 -13.79 -23.16 14.60
C CYS A 82 -13.72 -22.52 15.99
N ASP A 83 -14.17 -21.27 16.12
CA ASP A 83 -14.53 -20.72 17.42
C ASP A 83 -15.84 -21.36 17.87
N VAL A 84 -15.72 -22.27 18.85
CA VAL A 84 -16.86 -22.77 19.61
C VAL A 84 -17.17 -21.72 20.67
N SER A 85 -18.24 -20.96 20.42
CA SER A 85 -18.89 -20.14 21.45
C SER A 85 -19.49 -21.08 22.51
N LEU A 86 -18.97 -20.99 23.74
CA LEU A 86 -19.60 -21.55 24.94
C LEU A 86 -20.35 -20.42 25.65
N ASP A 87 -21.67 -20.53 25.69
CA ASP A 87 -22.55 -19.66 26.47
C ASP A 87 -22.54 -20.13 27.94
N PRO A 88 -22.13 -19.30 28.91
CA PRO A 88 -21.98 -19.72 30.30
C PRO A 88 -23.19 -19.29 31.12
N GLN A 89 -24.41 -19.72 30.78
CA GLN A 89 -25.57 -19.63 31.69
C GLN A 89 -26.81 -20.39 31.21
N SER A 90 -26.88 -21.70 31.53
CA SER A 90 -28.14 -22.45 31.55
C SER A 90 -27.99 -23.72 32.40
N PRO A 91 -28.77 -23.89 33.49
CA PRO A 91 -28.79 -25.13 34.24
C PRO A 91 -29.74 -26.13 33.56
N HIS A 92 -29.17 -27.24 33.12
CA HIS A 92 -29.82 -28.47 32.63
C HIS A 92 -30.64 -28.36 31.33
N PRO A 93 -30.05 -28.70 30.17
CA PRO A 93 -30.86 -29.14 29.04
C PRO A 93 -31.39 -30.54 29.34
N VAL A 94 -32.72 -30.68 29.46
CA VAL A 94 -33.41 -31.96 29.35
C VAL A 94 -33.09 -32.53 27.97
N LEU A 95 -32.17 -33.50 27.93
CA LEU A 95 -31.88 -34.34 26.78
C LEU A 95 -33.12 -35.20 26.50
N THR A 96 -34.10 -34.64 25.78
CA THR A 96 -35.08 -35.45 25.09
C THR A 96 -34.31 -36.39 24.17
N MET A 97 -34.54 -37.69 24.32
CA MET A 97 -34.01 -38.74 23.45
C MET A 97 -34.63 -38.61 22.05
N GLY A 98 -34.24 -37.56 21.33
CA GLY A 98 -34.39 -37.46 19.90
C GLY A 98 -33.70 -38.67 19.27
N GLY A 99 -34.52 -39.58 18.73
CA GLY A 99 -34.12 -40.94 18.42
C GLY A 99 -32.83 -41.03 17.59
N LYS A 100 -32.11 -42.14 17.74
CA LYS A 100 -30.86 -42.47 17.01
C LYS A 100 -30.90 -42.14 15.50
N SER A 101 -32.10 -42.09 14.91
CA SER A 101 -32.40 -41.60 13.55
C SER A 101 -32.02 -40.13 13.29
N GLN A 102 -32.27 -39.21 14.23
CA GLN A 102 -31.95 -37.78 14.08
C GLN A 102 -30.44 -37.51 14.07
N LYS A 103 -29.66 -38.16 14.96
CA LYS A 103 -28.19 -38.03 14.98
C LYS A 103 -27.55 -38.52 13.67
N LYS A 104 -28.05 -39.63 13.11
CA LYS A 104 -27.58 -40.15 11.81
C LYS A 104 -27.88 -39.18 10.67
N ARG A 105 -29.08 -38.58 10.65
CA ARG A 105 -29.46 -37.55 9.66
C ARG A 105 -28.59 -36.29 9.76
N GLN A 106 -28.25 -35.85 10.97
CA GLN A 106 -27.38 -34.69 11.17
C GLN A 106 -25.95 -34.94 10.69
N CYS A 107 -25.36 -36.11 11.00
CA CYS A 107 -24.02 -36.46 10.52
C CYS A 107 -23.95 -36.52 8.99
N ILE A 108 -24.98 -37.09 8.33
CA ILE A 108 -25.06 -37.14 6.87
C ILE A 108 -25.14 -35.72 6.28
N ARG A 109 -25.93 -34.82 6.90
CA ARG A 109 -26.01 -33.42 6.46
C ARG A 109 -24.66 -32.71 6.61
N ASN A 110 -24.00 -32.79 7.75
CA ASN A 110 -22.71 -32.16 7.97
C ASN A 110 -21.66 -32.66 6.97
N ALA A 111 -21.60 -33.98 6.73
CA ALA A 111 -20.69 -34.57 5.74
C ALA A 111 -21.00 -34.10 4.30
N ALA A 112 -22.28 -33.92 3.95
CA ALA A 112 -22.69 -33.38 2.66
C ALA A 112 -22.27 -31.90 2.51
N TYR A 113 -22.45 -31.07 3.54
CA TYR A 113 -22.00 -29.68 3.56
C TYR A 113 -20.48 -29.56 3.43
N GLU A 114 -19.71 -30.39 4.13
CA GLU A 114 -18.25 -30.39 4.00
C GLU A 114 -17.75 -30.83 2.63
N ARG A 115 -18.43 -31.82 2.00
CA ARG A 115 -18.11 -32.25 0.63
C ARG A 115 -18.41 -31.16 -0.38
N GLU A 116 -19.56 -30.49 -0.25
CA GLU A 116 -19.92 -29.39 -1.14
C GLU A 116 -18.99 -28.19 -0.94
N GLY A 117 -18.65 -27.85 0.31
CA GLY A 117 -17.65 -26.82 0.61
C GLY A 117 -16.27 -27.13 0.04
N ARG A 118 -15.83 -28.40 0.06
CA ARG A 118 -14.58 -28.83 -0.62
C ARG A 118 -14.67 -28.69 -2.14
N ARG A 119 -15.79 -29.07 -2.76
CA ARG A 119 -16.01 -28.92 -4.21
C ARG A 119 -16.02 -27.46 -4.65
N LEU A 120 -16.69 -26.59 -3.89
CA LEU A 120 -16.72 -25.15 -4.17
C LEU A 120 -15.32 -24.53 -4.02
N ARG A 121 -14.56 -24.89 -2.97
CA ARG A 121 -13.16 -24.47 -2.83
C ARG A 121 -12.28 -24.94 -3.98
N HIS A 122 -12.43 -26.18 -4.41
CA HIS A 122 -11.70 -26.71 -5.57
C HIS A 122 -12.08 -25.98 -6.88
N ARG A 123 -13.37 -25.75 -7.13
CA ARG A 123 -13.82 -25.00 -8.33
C ARG A 123 -13.32 -23.56 -8.31
N ALA A 124 -13.41 -22.88 -7.17
CA ALA A 124 -12.88 -21.54 -6.99
C ALA A 124 -11.35 -21.53 -7.21
N ALA A 125 -10.62 -22.51 -6.67
CA ALA A 125 -9.19 -22.66 -6.91
C ALA A 125 -8.87 -22.89 -8.38
N VAL A 126 -9.63 -23.72 -9.11
CA VAL A 126 -9.41 -23.95 -10.55
C VAL A 126 -9.67 -22.69 -11.37
N VAL A 127 -10.76 -21.96 -11.08
CA VAL A 127 -11.08 -20.69 -11.78
C VAL A 127 -10.04 -19.63 -11.47
N ALA A 128 -9.66 -19.49 -10.19
CA ALA A 128 -8.62 -18.57 -9.78
C ALA A 128 -7.28 -18.94 -10.46
N ASN A 129 -6.91 -20.22 -10.49
CA ASN A 129 -5.70 -20.69 -11.16
C ASN A 129 -5.72 -20.35 -12.66
N ARG A 130 -6.85 -20.54 -13.35
CA ARG A 130 -6.99 -20.12 -14.76
C ARG A 130 -6.83 -18.62 -14.96
N PHE A 131 -7.37 -17.80 -14.05
CA PHE A 131 -7.23 -16.34 -14.11
C PHE A 131 -5.78 -15.91 -13.83
N TYR A 132 -5.12 -16.55 -12.86
CA TYR A 132 -3.72 -16.31 -12.50
C TYR A 132 -2.73 -16.78 -13.57
N CYS A 133 -3.12 -17.73 -14.43
CA CYS A 133 -2.29 -18.25 -15.52
C CYS A 133 -2.21 -17.34 -16.75
N ILE A 134 -2.94 -16.21 -16.80
CA ILE A 134 -2.86 -15.25 -17.90
C ILE A 134 -2.02 -14.05 -17.42
N PRO A 135 -0.73 -13.95 -17.83
CA PRO A 135 0.18 -12.89 -17.38
C PRO A 135 -0.38 -11.49 -17.55
N GLU A 136 -1.10 -11.24 -18.64
CA GLU A 136 -1.66 -9.95 -18.99
C GLU A 136 -2.77 -9.55 -18.01
N MET A 137 -3.71 -10.46 -17.74
CA MET A 137 -4.80 -10.23 -16.79
C MET A 137 -4.26 -10.07 -15.37
N PHE A 138 -3.34 -10.94 -14.97
CA PHE A 138 -2.76 -10.87 -13.64
C PHE A 138 -1.94 -9.59 -13.46
N GLY A 139 -1.02 -9.32 -14.38
CA GLY A 139 -0.09 -8.21 -14.28
C GLY A 139 -0.70 -6.84 -14.51
N ARG A 140 -1.60 -6.69 -15.49
CA ARG A 140 -2.16 -5.38 -15.87
C ARG A 140 -3.49 -5.07 -15.20
N GLU A 141 -4.37 -6.06 -15.04
CA GLU A 141 -5.71 -5.82 -14.50
C GLU A 141 -5.75 -6.06 -13.00
N LEU A 142 -5.13 -7.14 -12.49
CA LEU A 142 -5.28 -7.50 -11.08
C LEU A 142 -4.27 -6.78 -10.18
N LEU A 143 -2.96 -6.89 -10.47
CA LEU A 143 -1.91 -6.39 -9.57
C LEU A 143 -2.02 -4.90 -9.25
N PRO A 144 -2.40 -3.98 -10.17
CA PRO A 144 -2.60 -2.57 -9.83
C PRO A 144 -3.71 -2.31 -8.81
N HIS A 145 -4.61 -3.27 -8.60
CA HIS A 145 -5.72 -3.18 -7.65
C HIS A 145 -5.48 -3.97 -6.36
N CYS A 146 -4.41 -4.75 -6.29
CA CYS A 146 -4.04 -5.48 -5.08
C CYS A 146 -3.41 -4.57 -4.03
N THR A 147 -3.68 -4.85 -2.75
CA THR A 147 -2.90 -4.25 -1.66
C THR A 147 -1.52 -4.89 -1.59
N LEU A 148 -0.55 -4.22 -0.94
CA LEU A 148 0.78 -4.80 -0.72
C LEU A 148 0.69 -6.15 -0.01
N GLU A 149 -0.17 -6.29 0.99
CA GLU A 149 -0.35 -7.56 1.71
C GLU A 149 -0.85 -8.66 0.75
N THR A 150 -1.78 -8.32 -0.15
CA THR A 150 -2.30 -9.26 -1.15
C THR A 150 -1.19 -9.70 -2.11
N VAL A 151 -0.40 -8.76 -2.60
CA VAL A 151 0.76 -9.03 -3.47
C VAL A 151 1.78 -9.93 -2.76
N MET A 152 2.09 -9.63 -1.49
CA MET A 152 2.98 -10.45 -0.68
C MET A 152 2.46 -11.89 -0.55
N VAL A 153 1.19 -12.07 -0.19
CA VAL A 153 0.56 -13.39 -0.10
C VAL A 153 0.64 -14.13 -1.45
N LEU A 154 0.30 -13.48 -2.56
CA LEU A 154 0.36 -14.07 -3.90
C LEU A 154 1.78 -14.53 -4.27
N SER A 155 2.81 -13.79 -3.85
CA SER A 155 4.21 -14.15 -4.11
C SER A 155 4.69 -15.41 -3.37
N LEU A 156 3.97 -15.82 -2.33
CA LEU A 156 4.25 -17.02 -1.55
C LEU A 156 3.53 -18.27 -2.07
N ILE A 157 2.50 -18.11 -2.90
CA ILE A 157 1.66 -19.24 -3.37
C ILE A 157 2.41 -20.13 -4.36
N SER A 158 3.14 -19.53 -5.31
CA SER A 158 3.88 -20.30 -6.33
C SER A 158 5.07 -19.53 -6.89
N HIS A 159 6.05 -20.27 -7.41
CA HIS A 159 7.19 -19.71 -8.14
C HIS A 159 6.74 -18.89 -9.36
N TYR A 160 5.70 -19.35 -10.06
CA TYR A 160 5.13 -18.64 -11.20
C TYR A 160 4.53 -17.28 -10.80
N ALA A 161 3.70 -17.25 -9.74
CA ALA A 161 3.13 -15.99 -9.23
C ALA A 161 4.24 -15.04 -8.75
N ARG A 162 5.28 -15.55 -8.08
CA ARG A 162 6.45 -14.77 -7.68
C ARG A 162 7.15 -14.13 -8.89
N ASN A 163 7.34 -14.88 -9.97
CA ASN A 163 7.96 -14.37 -11.19
C ASN A 163 7.09 -13.30 -11.87
N LEU A 164 5.77 -13.47 -11.91
CA LEU A 164 4.87 -12.46 -12.45
C LEU A 164 4.89 -11.17 -11.63
N ILE A 165 4.84 -11.28 -10.31
CA ILE A 165 4.93 -10.13 -9.42
C ILE A 165 6.29 -9.45 -9.59
N ARG A 166 7.38 -10.21 -9.65
CA ARG A 166 8.71 -9.67 -9.92
C ARG A 166 8.75 -8.89 -11.22
N ALA A 167 8.23 -9.46 -12.32
CA ALA A 167 8.18 -8.79 -13.61
C ALA A 167 7.36 -7.49 -13.54
N PHE A 168 6.23 -7.50 -12.83
CA PHE A 168 5.41 -6.32 -12.58
C PHE A 168 6.16 -5.22 -11.81
N PHE A 169 6.83 -5.56 -10.71
CA PHE A 169 7.61 -4.59 -9.94
C PHE A 169 8.77 -4.01 -10.75
N LEU A 170 9.50 -4.84 -11.49
CA LEU A 170 10.60 -4.38 -12.34
C LEU A 170 10.09 -3.46 -13.46
N ALA A 171 8.97 -3.80 -14.09
CA ALA A 171 8.34 -2.94 -15.09
C ALA A 171 7.96 -1.57 -14.48
N ASN A 172 7.30 -1.56 -13.32
CA ASN A 172 6.93 -0.32 -12.63
C ASN A 172 8.14 0.50 -12.19
N GLN A 173 9.20 -0.14 -11.68
CA GLN A 173 10.45 0.53 -11.32
C GLN A 173 11.07 1.21 -12.54
N ARG A 174 11.16 0.51 -13.68
CA ARG A 174 11.70 1.08 -14.92
C ARG A 174 10.90 2.29 -15.40
N THR A 175 9.57 2.18 -15.45
CA THR A 175 8.70 3.31 -15.82
C THR A 175 8.84 4.50 -14.88
N LEU A 176 9.00 4.26 -13.57
CA LEU A 176 9.22 5.33 -12.59
C LEU A 176 10.62 5.94 -12.66
N LEU A 177 11.64 5.18 -13.07
CA LEU A 177 13.02 5.64 -13.18
C LEU A 177 13.33 6.36 -14.48
N GLU A 178 12.56 6.11 -15.54
CA GLU A 178 12.76 6.70 -16.88
C GLU A 178 12.97 8.23 -16.88
N PRO A 179 12.25 9.03 -16.08
CA PRO A 179 12.50 10.48 -16.02
C PRO A 179 13.84 10.87 -15.39
N PHE A 180 14.44 9.99 -14.58
CA PHE A 180 15.65 10.25 -13.80
C PHE A 180 16.91 9.63 -14.43
N VAL A 181 16.78 8.45 -15.03
CA VAL A 181 17.89 7.65 -15.58
C VAL A 181 17.50 7.12 -16.95
N GLU A 182 18.37 7.30 -17.95
CA GLU A 182 18.12 6.78 -19.29
C GLU A 182 18.04 5.26 -19.30
N GLU A 183 17.21 4.69 -20.19
CA GLU A 183 17.03 3.25 -20.30
C GLU A 183 18.35 2.49 -20.49
N THR A 184 19.28 3.04 -21.28
CA THR A 184 20.63 2.51 -21.53
C THR A 184 21.48 2.41 -20.26
N ASN A 185 21.19 3.23 -19.25
CA ASN A 185 21.94 3.33 -18.00
C ASN A 185 21.25 2.64 -16.83
N LEU A 186 20.03 2.09 -17.01
CA LEU A 186 19.27 1.46 -15.92
C LEU A 186 19.98 0.25 -15.31
N ASN A 187 20.63 -0.59 -16.12
CA ASN A 187 21.37 -1.73 -15.59
C ASN A 187 22.55 -1.28 -14.72
N ALA A 188 23.32 -0.29 -15.18
CA ALA A 188 24.41 0.29 -14.40
C ALA A 188 23.91 0.98 -13.12
N PHE A 189 22.74 1.62 -13.17
CA PHE A 189 22.08 2.18 -11.98
C PHE A 189 21.75 1.08 -10.96
N TYR A 190 21.17 -0.04 -11.38
CA TYR A 190 20.89 -1.16 -10.48
C TYR A 190 22.17 -1.80 -9.94
N ASP A 191 23.24 -1.90 -10.73
CA ASP A 191 24.55 -2.37 -10.27
C ASP A 191 25.13 -1.46 -9.19
N VAL A 192 25.01 -0.13 -9.34
CA VAL A 192 25.42 0.83 -8.32
C VAL A 192 24.55 0.70 -7.08
N LEU A 193 23.22 0.59 -7.23
CA LEU A 193 22.29 0.40 -6.13
C LEU A 193 22.61 -0.85 -5.30
N GLU A 194 22.93 -1.96 -5.97
CA GLU A 194 23.30 -3.23 -5.35
C GLU A 194 24.68 -3.16 -4.68
N SER A 195 25.72 -2.74 -5.42
CA SER A 195 27.10 -2.71 -4.92
C SER A 195 27.33 -1.72 -3.79
N SER A 196 26.60 -0.60 -3.77
CA SER A 196 26.65 0.40 -2.70
C SER A 196 25.72 0.08 -1.53
N LEU A 197 24.99 -1.05 -1.58
CA LEU A 197 23.96 -1.42 -0.59
C LEU A 197 22.96 -0.29 -0.33
N SER A 198 22.55 0.40 -1.39
CA SER A 198 21.68 1.58 -1.33
C SER A 198 20.21 1.22 -1.55
N GLY A 199 19.33 2.19 -1.28
CA GLY A 199 17.89 2.04 -1.50
C GLY A 199 17.23 3.33 -1.93
N MET A 200 16.25 3.20 -2.83
CA MET A 200 15.36 4.28 -3.25
C MET A 200 14.27 4.45 -2.20
N ALA A 201 14.03 5.66 -1.72
CA ALA A 201 13.14 5.93 -0.60
C ALA A 201 12.05 6.96 -0.93
N GLY A 202 11.12 7.13 0.01
CA GLY A 202 10.20 8.25 -0.02
C GLY A 202 9.06 8.09 -1.02
N SER A 203 8.77 9.17 -1.75
CA SER A 203 7.70 9.22 -2.75
C SER A 203 7.87 8.14 -3.82
N PHE A 204 9.09 7.97 -4.36
CA PHE A 204 9.40 6.94 -5.34
C PHE A 204 9.03 5.54 -4.85
N ALA A 205 9.50 5.14 -3.67
CA ALA A 205 9.23 3.81 -3.12
C ALA A 205 7.73 3.61 -2.90
N SER A 206 7.03 4.58 -2.32
CA SER A 206 5.56 4.50 -2.14
C SER A 206 4.79 4.44 -3.47
N SER A 207 5.30 5.06 -4.53
CA SER A 207 4.68 5.04 -5.86
C SER A 207 4.73 3.68 -6.52
N LEU A 208 5.69 2.81 -6.16
CA LEU A 208 5.75 1.43 -6.68
C LEU A 208 4.53 0.58 -6.33
N LEU A 209 3.85 0.93 -5.25
CA LEU A 209 2.65 0.26 -4.75
C LEU A 209 1.38 1.03 -5.08
N THR A 210 1.51 2.15 -5.78
CA THR A 210 0.39 2.98 -6.17
C THR A 210 0.02 2.62 -7.62
N PRO A 211 -1.28 2.57 -7.97
CA PRO A 211 -1.69 2.26 -9.34
C PRO A 211 -0.99 3.16 -10.38
N PRO A 212 -0.68 2.65 -11.59
CA PRO A 212 0.08 3.37 -12.63
C PRO A 212 -0.46 4.76 -12.97
N TYR A 213 -1.77 4.97 -12.91
CA TYR A 213 -2.37 6.29 -13.18
C TYR A 213 -1.89 7.41 -12.24
N TYR A 214 -1.33 7.07 -11.08
CA TYR A 214 -0.81 8.05 -10.11
C TYR A 214 0.72 8.10 -10.06
N THR A 215 1.44 7.24 -10.80
CA THR A 215 2.90 7.17 -10.78
C THR A 215 3.55 8.39 -11.43
N ALA A 216 2.88 8.99 -12.42
CA ALA A 216 3.28 10.22 -13.13
C ALA A 216 3.45 11.47 -12.23
N LEU A 217 3.15 11.36 -10.94
CA LEU A 217 3.28 12.45 -9.96
C LEU A 217 4.62 12.45 -9.21
N THR A 218 5.48 11.47 -9.46
CA THR A 218 6.77 11.37 -8.77
C THR A 218 7.79 12.26 -9.46
N THR A 219 8.09 13.41 -8.86
CA THR A 219 9.07 14.39 -9.38
C THR A 219 10.41 14.31 -8.65
N ASP A 220 10.52 13.44 -7.65
CA ASP A 220 11.72 13.29 -6.83
C ASP A 220 12.11 11.81 -6.67
N LEU A 221 13.38 11.52 -6.88
CA LEU A 221 14.02 10.24 -6.59
C LEU A 221 14.95 10.46 -5.39
N ASN A 222 14.62 9.87 -4.25
CA ASN A 222 15.47 9.92 -3.06
C ASN A 222 16.24 8.61 -2.95
N ILE A 223 17.55 8.69 -2.83
CA ILE A 223 18.45 7.54 -2.69
C ILE A 223 19.11 7.65 -1.31
N PHE A 224 18.97 6.63 -0.50
CA PHE A 224 19.70 6.47 0.74
C PHE A 224 20.87 5.53 0.51
N THR A 225 22.04 5.91 1.02
CA THR A 225 23.27 5.14 0.92
C THR A 225 23.93 5.04 2.29
N PRO A 226 24.57 3.91 2.64
CA PRO A 226 25.33 3.79 3.89
C PRO A 226 26.48 4.79 3.96
N TYR A 227 26.99 5.04 5.16
CA TYR A 227 28.17 5.87 5.37
C TYR A 227 29.36 5.40 4.52
N GLY A 228 30.00 6.36 3.85
CA GLY A 228 31.16 6.11 3.01
C GLY A 228 30.81 5.75 1.57
N ASN A 229 29.56 5.45 1.21
CA ASN A 229 29.21 5.02 -0.15
C ASN A 229 28.70 6.16 -1.06
N LEU A 230 28.70 7.41 -0.60
CA LEU A 230 28.22 8.55 -1.39
C LEU A 230 29.05 8.80 -2.66
N PHE A 231 30.36 8.54 -2.61
CA PHE A 231 31.25 8.79 -3.76
C PHE A 231 30.91 7.89 -4.96
N ILE A 232 30.46 6.65 -4.73
CA ILE A 232 30.07 5.70 -5.79
C ILE A 232 28.92 6.29 -6.61
N TRP A 233 27.94 6.88 -5.92
CA TRP A 233 26.81 7.54 -6.54
C TRP A 233 27.19 8.82 -7.28
N ARG A 234 28.08 9.62 -6.68
CA ARG A 234 28.61 10.82 -7.34
C ARG A 234 29.29 10.45 -8.66
N ASP A 235 30.19 9.46 -8.63
CA ASP A 235 30.91 9.01 -9.82
C ASP A 235 29.96 8.45 -10.88
N PHE A 236 28.86 7.79 -10.48
CA PHE A 236 27.82 7.34 -11.42
C PHE A 236 27.12 8.51 -12.11
N PHE A 237 26.62 9.49 -11.36
CA PHE A 237 25.90 10.62 -11.93
C PHE A 237 26.79 11.62 -12.68
N ASP A 238 28.07 11.74 -12.29
CA ASP A 238 29.07 12.52 -13.01
C ASP A 238 29.31 11.93 -14.42
N ARG A 239 29.32 10.59 -14.56
CA ARG A 239 29.39 9.92 -15.89
C ARG A 239 28.15 10.14 -16.75
N LEU A 240 27.00 10.42 -16.12
CA LEU A 240 25.78 10.82 -16.82
C LEU A 240 25.74 12.33 -17.12
N ALA A 241 26.83 13.06 -16.85
CA ALA A 241 26.93 14.50 -16.98
C ALA A 241 25.87 15.30 -16.18
N LEU A 242 25.35 14.72 -15.08
CA LEU A 242 24.48 15.45 -14.17
C LEU A 242 25.32 16.30 -13.21
N VAL A 243 24.98 17.59 -13.10
CA VAL A 243 25.71 18.54 -12.26
C VAL A 243 25.00 18.70 -10.91
N PRO A 244 25.70 18.59 -9.76
CA PRO A 244 25.09 18.78 -8.47
C PRO A 244 24.66 20.24 -8.23
N VAL A 245 23.53 20.41 -7.54
CA VAL A 245 22.96 21.72 -7.20
C VAL A 245 23.73 22.33 -6.03
N LYS A 246 24.67 23.24 -6.34
CA LYS A 246 25.57 23.90 -5.34
C LYS A 246 24.87 24.49 -4.11
N LYS A 247 23.62 24.98 -4.25
CA LYS A 247 22.87 25.61 -3.15
C LYS A 247 22.16 24.62 -2.21
N GLN A 248 22.08 23.34 -2.59
CA GLN A 248 21.34 22.31 -1.84
C GLN A 248 22.26 21.17 -1.38
N THR A 249 23.58 21.35 -1.49
CA THR A 249 24.56 20.49 -0.84
C THR A 249 24.63 20.82 0.64
N GLY A 250 24.51 19.81 1.49
CA GLY A 250 24.53 19.95 2.94
C GLY A 250 23.30 19.35 3.60
N VAL A 251 23.48 18.92 4.85
CA VAL A 251 22.42 18.26 5.61
C VAL A 251 21.41 19.30 6.10
N ASP A 252 20.13 19.11 5.78
CA ASP A 252 19.05 19.90 6.36
C ASP A 252 19.08 19.70 7.89
N ARG A 253 18.96 20.81 8.63
CA ARG A 253 19.08 20.82 10.09
C ARG A 253 18.24 19.77 10.80
N ARG A 254 17.13 19.39 10.19
CA ARG A 254 16.19 18.39 10.70
C ARG A 254 16.72 16.96 10.66
N TYR A 255 17.75 16.68 9.87
CA TYR A 255 18.29 15.33 9.67
C TYR A 255 19.78 15.19 10.06
N PHE A 256 20.41 16.19 10.71
CA PHE A 256 21.82 16.10 11.13
C PHE A 256 22.14 14.88 11.99
N HIS A 257 21.17 14.39 12.76
CA HIS A 257 21.36 13.23 13.63
C HIS A 257 21.24 11.89 12.90
N THR A 258 20.84 11.90 11.63
CA THR A 258 20.61 10.67 10.85
C THR A 258 21.33 10.67 9.50
N THR A 259 21.99 11.76 9.14
CA THR A 259 22.61 11.95 7.82
C THR A 259 23.97 12.62 7.97
N SER A 260 24.99 12.08 7.31
CA SER A 260 26.33 12.67 7.25
C SER A 260 26.44 13.70 6.13
N ASN A 261 25.90 13.35 4.95
CA ASN A 261 26.01 14.13 3.74
C ASN A 261 24.73 14.07 2.90
N HIS A 262 24.52 15.10 2.09
CA HIS A 262 23.39 15.19 1.18
C HIS A 262 23.78 15.94 -0.11
N ILE A 263 23.44 15.34 -1.26
CA ILE A 263 23.68 15.91 -2.59
C ILE A 263 22.37 15.86 -3.37
N VAL A 264 22.09 16.93 -4.13
CA VAL A 264 20.93 17.01 -5.02
C VAL A 264 21.41 17.24 -6.45
N TYR A 265 20.80 16.54 -7.40
CA TYR A 265 20.96 16.73 -8.84
C TYR A 265 19.61 17.12 -9.45
N HIS A 266 19.65 17.93 -10.52
CA HIS A 266 18.52 18.00 -11.45
C HIS A 266 18.69 16.91 -12.49
N ALA A 267 17.61 16.18 -12.80
CA ALA A 267 17.63 15.21 -13.89
C ALA A 267 17.53 15.93 -15.25
N LYS A 268 17.28 15.17 -16.32
CA LYS A 268 17.22 15.65 -17.72
C LYS A 268 16.35 16.90 -17.91
N THR A 269 15.25 16.97 -17.18
CA THR A 269 14.38 18.14 -17.11
C THR A 269 14.43 18.72 -15.70
N ALA A 270 14.43 20.06 -15.61
CA ALA A 270 14.55 20.78 -14.34
C ALA A 270 13.44 20.45 -13.32
N ASP A 271 12.36 19.83 -13.78
CA ASP A 271 11.21 19.41 -12.97
C ASP A 271 11.46 18.16 -12.13
N PHE A 272 12.53 17.39 -12.43
CA PHE A 272 12.86 16.17 -11.70
C PHE A 272 14.14 16.33 -10.90
N THR A 273 14.11 15.84 -9.67
CA THR A 273 15.22 15.94 -8.73
C THR A 273 15.67 14.58 -8.27
N ILE A 274 16.98 14.38 -8.19
CA ILE A 274 17.58 13.19 -7.60
C ILE A 274 18.31 13.66 -6.34
N SER A 275 17.90 13.14 -5.18
CA SER A 275 18.55 13.44 -3.91
C SER A 275 19.27 12.19 -3.41
N ILE A 276 20.49 12.36 -2.93
CA ILE A 276 21.31 11.27 -2.40
C ILE A 276 21.68 11.66 -0.99
N THR A 277 21.24 10.83 -0.04
CA THR A 277 21.43 11.06 1.38
C THR A 277 22.29 9.94 1.93
N GLU A 278 23.46 10.31 2.41
CA GLU A 278 24.37 9.40 3.09
C GLU A 278 23.96 9.31 4.56
N SER A 279 23.73 8.08 5.02
CA SER A 279 23.51 7.83 6.44
C SER A 279 24.75 8.19 7.25
N ASN A 280 24.54 8.63 8.49
CA ASN A 280 25.64 8.81 9.45
C ASN A 280 26.13 7.49 10.05
N ASP A 281 25.53 6.36 9.68
CA ASP A 281 25.94 5.02 10.04
C ASP A 281 25.91 4.08 8.82
N ASN A 282 26.15 2.80 9.04
CA ASN A 282 26.08 1.81 7.97
C ASN A 282 24.65 1.40 7.59
N SER A 283 23.60 1.99 8.15
CA SER A 283 22.19 1.60 7.94
C SER A 283 21.42 2.58 7.07
N LEU A 284 20.68 2.05 6.09
CA LEU A 284 19.73 2.85 5.29
C LEU A 284 18.52 3.31 6.10
N PHE A 285 18.25 2.66 7.23
CA PHE A 285 17.06 2.94 8.00
C PHE A 285 17.19 4.20 8.85
N THR A 286 18.40 4.62 9.18
CA THR A 286 18.65 5.81 9.99
C THR A 286 18.11 7.08 9.33
N PRO A 287 18.42 7.39 8.05
CA PRO A 287 17.72 8.46 7.33
C PRO A 287 16.23 8.18 7.13
N LEU A 288 15.82 6.90 6.98
CA LEU A 288 14.43 6.51 6.76
C LEU A 288 13.52 6.81 7.94
N ILE A 289 13.93 6.47 9.17
CA ILE A 289 13.15 6.74 10.39
C ILE A 289 13.04 8.23 10.68
N GLY A 290 13.97 9.05 10.16
CA GLY A 290 13.93 10.51 10.25
C GLY A 290 12.91 11.17 9.31
N ALA A 291 12.26 10.42 8.41
CA ALA A 291 11.34 11.00 7.44
C ALA A 291 10.14 11.72 8.10
N THR A 292 9.72 12.85 7.52
CA THR A 292 8.64 13.68 8.08
C THR A 292 7.24 13.08 7.95
N THR A 293 7.08 11.98 7.20
CA THR A 293 5.79 11.29 7.04
C THR A 293 5.97 9.79 7.01
N THR A 294 4.98 9.04 7.52
CA THR A 294 4.95 7.57 7.43
C THR A 294 4.86 7.04 6.00
N LEU A 295 4.46 7.89 5.04
CA LEU A 295 4.48 7.53 3.62
C LEU A 295 5.93 7.46 3.10
N ASN A 296 6.78 8.36 3.60
CA ASN A 296 8.17 8.46 3.17
C ASN A 296 9.10 7.47 3.88
N THR A 297 8.59 6.72 4.86
CA THR A 297 9.33 5.62 5.51
C THR A 297 9.19 4.30 4.75
N THR A 298 9.21 4.39 3.42
CA THR A 298 9.25 3.25 2.49
C THR A 298 10.59 3.25 1.79
N LEU A 299 11.16 2.05 1.61
CA LEU A 299 12.50 1.85 1.06
C LEU A 299 12.47 0.71 0.06
N CYS A 300 13.07 0.91 -1.11
CA CYS A 300 13.17 -0.03 -2.20
C CYS A 300 14.64 -0.21 -2.59
N THR A 301 15.23 -1.32 -2.17
CA THR A 301 16.59 -1.74 -2.57
C THR A 301 16.57 -2.42 -3.93
N ALA A 302 17.72 -2.93 -4.39
CA ALA A 302 17.80 -3.70 -5.62
C ALA A 302 16.91 -4.96 -5.62
N ALA A 303 16.63 -5.57 -4.45
CA ALA A 303 15.93 -6.85 -4.35
C ALA A 303 14.75 -6.89 -3.36
N ARG A 304 14.61 -5.88 -2.49
CA ARG A 304 13.64 -5.86 -1.39
C ARG A 304 12.98 -4.51 -1.21
N PHE A 305 11.72 -4.55 -0.80
CA PHE A 305 10.89 -3.40 -0.46
C PHE A 305 10.54 -3.49 1.03
N TYR A 306 10.70 -2.38 1.73
CA TYR A 306 10.43 -2.23 3.14
C TYR A 306 9.42 -1.10 3.34
N SER A 307 8.46 -1.33 4.23
CA SER A 307 7.53 -0.29 4.70
C SER A 307 7.40 -0.36 6.21
N LEU A 308 7.86 0.68 6.90
CA LEU A 308 7.75 0.77 8.36
C LEU A 308 6.29 0.92 8.84
N TYR A 309 5.37 1.28 7.94
CA TYR A 309 3.93 1.45 8.24
C TYR A 309 3.06 0.86 7.13
N ALA A 310 3.25 -0.42 6.84
CA ALA A 310 2.57 -1.12 5.74
C ALA A 310 1.03 -1.00 5.79
N SER A 311 0.43 -1.10 6.98
CA SER A 311 -1.03 -0.99 7.15
C SER A 311 -1.56 0.44 6.95
N LEU A 312 -0.77 1.49 7.20
CA LEU A 312 -1.17 2.85 6.83
C LEU A 312 -1.10 3.04 5.31
N LEU A 313 -0.05 2.48 4.69
CA LEU A 313 0.15 2.52 3.25
C LEU A 313 -1.00 1.83 2.52
N SER A 314 -1.44 0.64 2.96
CA SER A 314 -2.58 -0.09 2.37
C SER A 314 -3.91 0.63 2.56
N GLN A 315 -4.07 1.39 3.65
CA GLN A 315 -5.24 2.25 3.90
C GLN A 315 -5.18 3.60 3.16
N ARG A 316 -4.11 3.87 2.39
CA ARG A 316 -3.82 5.17 1.79
C ARG A 316 -3.87 6.32 2.80
N ARG A 317 -3.31 6.09 3.97
CA ARG A 317 -3.16 7.08 5.05
C ARG A 317 -1.68 7.38 5.26
N ALA A 318 -1.40 8.64 5.58
CA ALA A 318 -0.09 9.08 6.01
C ALA A 318 -0.25 9.87 7.30
N LEU A 319 0.66 9.64 8.24
CA LEU A 319 0.77 10.40 9.48
C LEU A 319 2.07 11.19 9.43
N GLU A 320 2.00 12.46 9.77
CA GLU A 320 3.19 13.31 9.84
C GLU A 320 3.95 13.03 11.15
N ALA A 321 5.28 13.14 11.08
CA ALA A 321 6.16 13.03 12.23
C ALA A 321 6.29 14.41 12.93
N TRP A 322 7.36 14.61 13.71
CA TRP A 322 7.57 15.82 14.53
C TRP A 322 7.50 17.14 13.75
N PHE A 323 7.93 17.11 12.48
CA PHE A 323 7.97 18.30 11.66
C PHE A 323 6.82 18.29 10.67
N PRO A 324 6.02 19.38 10.61
CA PRO A 324 4.96 19.48 9.63
C PRO A 324 5.54 19.39 8.22
N THR A 325 4.85 18.64 7.38
CA THR A 325 5.19 18.51 5.98
C THR A 325 4.93 19.84 5.27
N PRO A 326 5.89 20.38 4.50
CA PRO A 326 5.65 21.60 3.73
C PRO A 326 4.40 21.47 2.86
N VAL A 327 3.59 22.54 2.77
CA VAL A 327 2.29 22.54 2.07
C VAL A 327 2.39 21.94 0.66
N ARG A 328 3.44 22.28 -0.10
CA ARG A 328 3.69 21.72 -1.44
C ARG A 328 3.80 20.19 -1.44
N LYS A 329 4.49 19.62 -0.45
CA LYS A 329 4.61 18.17 -0.27
C LYS A 329 3.27 17.56 0.16
N ALA A 330 2.51 18.21 1.05
CA ALA A 330 1.18 17.74 1.45
C ALA A 330 0.21 17.68 0.26
N VAL A 331 0.22 18.68 -0.62
CA VAL A 331 -0.56 18.67 -1.87
C VAL A 331 -0.14 17.51 -2.79
N ALA A 332 1.17 17.26 -2.93
CA ALA A 332 1.67 16.13 -3.73
C ALA A 332 1.25 14.76 -3.15
N ILE A 333 1.18 14.63 -1.82
CA ILE A 333 0.62 13.44 -1.15
C ILE A 333 -0.87 13.27 -1.50
N GLY A 334 -1.65 14.35 -1.42
CA GLY A 334 -3.07 14.34 -1.76
C GLY A 334 -3.36 13.97 -3.22
N LYS A 335 -2.55 14.45 -4.17
CA LYS A 335 -2.65 14.09 -5.60
C LYS A 335 -2.48 12.58 -5.84
N ARG A 336 -1.67 11.91 -5.00
CA ARG A 336 -1.48 10.45 -5.00
C ARG A 336 -2.60 9.69 -4.26
N ARG A 337 -3.69 10.38 -3.87
CA ARG A 337 -4.85 9.84 -3.15
C ARG A 337 -4.54 9.32 -1.75
N TYR A 338 -3.46 9.81 -1.13
CA TYR A 338 -3.18 9.57 0.28
C TYR A 338 -3.84 10.65 1.14
N ARG A 339 -4.45 10.23 2.24
CA ARG A 339 -4.94 11.15 3.29
C ARG A 339 -3.80 11.39 4.27
N SER A 340 -3.15 12.56 4.18
CA SER A 340 -2.18 13.00 5.19
C SER A 340 -2.94 13.54 6.40
N SER A 341 -2.46 13.23 7.60
CA SER A 341 -2.95 13.79 8.86
C SER A 341 -1.77 14.23 9.70
N PHE A 342 -1.82 15.47 10.19
CA PHE A 342 -0.79 16.00 11.09
C PHE A 342 -0.86 15.38 12.49
N SER A 343 -2.05 14.95 12.91
CA SER A 343 -2.26 14.30 14.20
C SER A 343 -3.24 13.13 14.07
N THR A 344 -3.30 12.32 15.11
CA THR A 344 -4.27 11.22 15.24
C THR A 344 -5.58 11.66 15.88
N ALA A 345 -5.82 12.96 16.09
CA ALA A 345 -6.99 13.47 16.82
C ALA A 345 -8.32 13.07 16.15
N SER A 346 -8.34 13.04 14.82
CA SER A 346 -9.53 12.70 14.03
C SER A 346 -9.78 11.20 13.86
N TRP A 347 -9.01 10.35 14.55
CA TRP A 347 -9.14 8.91 14.39
C TRP A 347 -10.26 8.35 15.27
N GLU A 348 -11.27 7.78 14.63
CA GLU A 348 -12.44 7.17 15.29
C GLU A 348 -12.10 5.89 16.07
N ARG A 349 -10.95 5.28 15.81
CA ARG A 349 -10.48 4.04 16.44
C ARG A 349 -9.15 4.27 17.15
N PRO A 350 -8.79 3.45 18.16
CA PRO A 350 -7.47 3.49 18.77
C PRO A 350 -6.35 3.44 17.72
N CYS A 351 -5.26 4.17 17.94
CA CYS A 351 -4.16 4.25 16.97
C CYS A 351 -3.48 2.91 16.66
N GLY A 352 -3.60 1.94 17.56
CA GLY A 352 -2.86 0.68 17.48
C GLY A 352 -1.34 0.91 17.36
N ILE A 353 -0.70 0.06 16.58
CA ILE A 353 0.75 0.10 16.30
C ILE A 353 1.22 1.40 15.63
N HIS A 354 0.31 2.26 15.18
CA HIS A 354 0.60 3.56 14.56
C HIS A 354 0.59 4.73 15.54
N CYS A 355 0.36 4.47 16.83
CA CYS A 355 0.38 5.52 17.83
C CYS A 355 1.71 6.30 17.79
N PRO A 356 1.70 7.64 17.75
CA PRO A 356 2.92 8.41 17.58
C PRO A 356 3.96 8.20 18.67
N ILE A 357 3.51 7.99 19.91
CA ILE A 357 4.38 7.88 21.09
C ILE A 357 5.01 6.51 21.27
N LEU A 358 4.48 5.48 20.59
CA LEU A 358 5.00 4.13 20.72
C LEU A 358 6.40 4.03 20.13
N TRP A 359 7.30 3.49 20.93
CA TRP A 359 8.63 3.12 20.49
C TRP A 359 8.62 1.84 19.66
N ARG A 360 9.35 1.87 18.55
CA ARG A 360 9.50 0.77 17.61
C ARG A 360 10.97 0.40 17.49
N HIS A 361 11.24 -0.87 17.22
CA HIS A 361 12.58 -1.41 17.02
C HIS A 361 12.68 -2.02 15.62
N ILE A 362 13.81 -1.78 14.97
CA ILE A 362 14.07 -2.37 13.64
C ILE A 362 14.49 -3.81 13.85
N ARG A 363 15.21 -4.08 14.94
CA ARG A 363 15.56 -5.43 15.35
C ARG A 363 14.29 -6.27 15.54
N GLY A 364 14.26 -7.42 14.88
CA GLY A 364 13.10 -8.32 14.86
C GLY A 364 12.02 -7.94 13.84
N LEU A 365 12.09 -6.73 13.24
CA LEU A 365 11.21 -6.21 12.17
C LEU A 365 9.72 -6.53 12.33
N GLU A 366 9.25 -6.67 13.57
CA GLU A 366 7.86 -6.98 13.84
C GLU A 366 7.01 -5.82 13.31
N LYS A 367 6.01 -6.12 12.48
CA LYS A 367 5.12 -5.15 11.83
C LYS A 367 5.76 -4.27 10.74
N VAL A 368 7.01 -4.51 10.33
CA VAL A 368 7.57 -3.94 9.10
C VAL A 368 7.13 -4.80 7.92
N GLY A 369 6.52 -4.19 6.91
CA GLY A 369 6.17 -4.89 5.67
C GLY A 369 7.43 -5.13 4.84
N ILE A 370 7.80 -6.39 4.61
CA ILE A 370 8.96 -6.77 3.80
C ILE A 370 8.49 -7.58 2.60
N PHE A 371 8.81 -7.11 1.41
CA PHE A 371 8.56 -7.83 0.17
C PHE A 371 9.87 -8.07 -0.57
N THR A 372 10.13 -9.32 -0.98
CA THR A 372 11.34 -9.72 -1.70
C THR A 372 10.97 -10.21 -3.10
N TRP A 373 11.53 -9.60 -4.14
CA TRP A 373 11.30 -10.04 -5.53
C TRP A 373 12.52 -10.65 -6.20
N GLY A 374 13.64 -10.83 -5.50
CA GLY A 374 14.84 -11.50 -6.05
C GLY A 374 15.69 -10.62 -6.98
N GLY A 375 15.40 -9.33 -7.02
CA GLY A 375 16.18 -8.32 -7.74
C GLY A 375 16.08 -8.33 -9.25
N TYR A 376 16.82 -7.43 -9.89
CA TYR A 376 16.73 -7.21 -11.33
C TYR A 376 17.41 -8.33 -12.15
N LYS A 377 18.55 -8.85 -11.69
CA LYS A 377 19.27 -10.01 -12.27
C LYS A 377 18.60 -11.35 -12.00
N GLY A 378 17.80 -11.46 -10.95
CA GLY A 378 17.09 -12.70 -10.62
C GLY A 378 17.93 -13.81 -10.04
N GLN A 379 19.14 -13.45 -9.64
CA GLN A 379 20.11 -14.37 -9.07
C GLN A 379 19.97 -14.44 -7.54
N HIS A 380 19.20 -13.55 -6.90
CA HIS A 380 18.91 -13.62 -5.46
C HIS A 380 17.76 -14.60 -5.20
N GLY A 381 17.93 -15.83 -5.70
CA GLY A 381 16.93 -16.89 -5.73
C GLY A 381 16.53 -17.39 -4.34
N ASP A 382 17.33 -17.15 -3.31
CA ASP A 382 17.04 -17.56 -1.94
C ASP A 382 17.00 -16.37 -0.99
N PHE A 383 15.95 -16.39 -0.16
CA PHE A 383 15.65 -15.39 0.86
C PHE A 383 16.78 -15.19 1.90
N SER A 384 17.82 -16.04 1.89
CA SER A 384 18.70 -16.30 3.02
C SER A 384 20.05 -15.58 3.04
N GLU A 385 20.64 -15.12 1.93
CA GLU A 385 22.10 -14.85 1.96
C GLU A 385 22.60 -13.48 1.52
N VAL A 386 21.83 -12.68 0.77
CA VAL A 386 22.14 -11.25 0.76
C VAL A 386 21.65 -10.71 2.09
N GLY A 387 22.49 -10.84 3.12
CA GLY A 387 22.22 -10.35 4.46
C GLY A 387 21.57 -8.99 4.33
N ILE A 388 20.43 -8.77 4.99
CA ILE A 388 19.94 -7.41 5.20
C ILE A 388 21.13 -6.75 5.89
N PRO A 389 21.92 -5.86 5.26
CA PRO A 389 23.26 -5.51 5.78
C PRO A 389 23.21 -4.72 7.10
N PHE A 390 22.03 -4.67 7.71
CA PHE A 390 21.59 -3.79 8.76
C PHE A 390 20.77 -4.55 9.83
N SER A 391 20.65 -5.90 9.77
CA SER A 391 19.94 -6.69 10.82
C SER A 391 20.51 -6.47 12.23
N ASP A 392 21.76 -6.00 12.29
CA ASP A 392 22.51 -5.85 13.53
C ASP A 392 22.33 -4.46 14.17
N THR A 393 21.70 -3.50 13.47
CA THR A 393 21.42 -2.17 14.04
C THR A 393 20.13 -2.16 14.86
N ASP A 394 20.25 -2.02 16.19
CA ASP A 394 19.11 -1.82 17.10
C ASP A 394 18.64 -0.35 17.08
N LEU A 395 18.05 0.03 15.94
CA LEU A 395 17.47 1.35 15.77
C LEU A 395 16.10 1.41 16.43
N LYS A 396 15.96 2.39 17.34
CA LYS A 396 14.73 2.68 18.07
C LYS A 396 14.14 4.01 17.62
N TRP A 397 12.86 4.03 17.25
CA TRP A 397 12.20 5.27 16.77
C TRP A 397 10.74 5.39 17.21
N ARG A 398 10.21 6.60 17.14
CA ARG A 398 8.79 6.93 17.32
C ARG A 398 8.42 8.13 16.45
N LEU A 399 7.13 8.30 16.12
CA LEU A 399 6.68 9.39 15.24
C LEU A 399 6.45 10.71 15.96
N GLY A 400 6.25 10.68 17.27
CA GLY A 400 5.76 11.79 18.09
C GLY A 400 6.12 11.62 19.56
N ASP A 401 6.02 12.69 20.32
CA ASP A 401 6.08 12.69 21.79
C ASP A 401 4.69 12.63 22.43
N THR A 402 3.65 12.98 21.67
CA THR A 402 2.26 13.07 22.10
C THR A 402 1.33 12.30 21.17
N CYS A 403 0.20 11.82 21.69
CA CYS A 403 -0.88 11.22 20.90
C CYS A 403 -2.18 11.98 21.17
N SER A 404 -2.76 12.58 20.13
CA SER A 404 -4.00 13.36 20.26
C SER A 404 -5.28 12.54 20.11
N ASN A 405 -5.18 11.23 19.88
CA ASN A 405 -6.37 10.38 19.71
C ASN A 405 -6.98 10.03 21.06
N GLU A 406 -8.23 10.43 21.28
CA GLU A 406 -8.94 10.22 22.55
C GLU A 406 -9.24 8.75 22.85
N ASN A 407 -9.33 7.93 21.79
CA ASN A 407 -9.57 6.50 21.89
C ASN A 407 -8.28 5.70 22.09
N CYS A 408 -7.11 6.35 22.15
CA CYS A 408 -5.83 5.66 22.21
C CYS A 408 -5.49 5.28 23.65
N PRO A 409 -5.30 3.98 23.96
CA PRO A 409 -4.97 3.54 25.32
C PRO A 409 -3.62 4.06 25.82
N TRP A 410 -2.74 4.46 24.89
CA TRP A 410 -1.42 4.99 25.24
C TRP A 410 -1.42 6.52 25.45
N ARG A 411 -2.52 7.25 25.16
CA ARG A 411 -2.58 8.74 25.20
C ARG A 411 -2.01 9.36 26.48
N HIS A 412 -2.23 8.71 27.62
CA HIS A 412 -1.90 9.25 28.95
C HIS A 412 -0.69 8.58 29.62
N GLY A 413 -0.03 7.63 28.96
CA GLY A 413 1.02 6.85 29.60
C GLY A 413 2.43 7.11 29.05
N ASN A 414 3.42 7.07 29.95
CA ASN A 414 4.83 6.95 29.62
C ASN A 414 5.14 5.50 29.21
N TYR A 415 4.58 5.03 28.10
CA TYR A 415 4.85 3.67 27.63
C TYR A 415 6.17 3.63 26.86
N PHE A 416 7.15 2.91 27.41
CA PHE A 416 8.52 2.82 26.88
C PHE A 416 8.71 1.71 25.81
N ALA A 417 7.72 0.84 25.62
CA ALA A 417 7.75 -0.26 24.66
C ALA A 417 6.32 -0.68 24.23
N ILE A 418 6.19 -1.24 23.03
CA ILE A 418 4.98 -1.96 22.60
C ILE A 418 4.88 -3.21 23.48
N PRO A 419 3.73 -3.48 24.13
CA PRO A 419 3.53 -4.76 24.80
C PRO A 419 3.68 -5.87 23.75
N THR A 420 4.66 -6.75 23.93
CA THR A 420 4.69 -8.03 23.21
C THR A 420 3.46 -8.80 23.65
N GLU A 421 2.48 -8.97 22.76
CA GLU A 421 1.29 -9.79 23.00
C GLU A 421 1.66 -11.26 23.21
#